data_AF-A0A2V8PFW3-F1
#
_entry.id   AF-A0A2V8PFW3-F1
#
_cell.length_a   1.000
_cell.length_b   1.000
_cell.length_c   1.000
_cell.angle_alpha   90.00
_cell.angle_beta   90.00
_cell.angle_gamma   90.00
#
_symmetry.space_group_name_H-M   'P 1'
#
loop_
_entity.id
_entity.type
_entity.pdbx_description
1 polymer ?
#
loop_
_entity_poly.entity_id
_entity_poly.type
_entity_poly.pdbx_seq_one_letter_code
_entity_poly.pdbx_strand_id
1 'polypeptide(L)'
;MWDLIQENHSPTVFSCELLVGIFWEETMFTNRKQLQGPAVGFGQVEPATMKAVNDYYGTNYSVSLILIDDPTSVAITSDVLSMLNDKGLSPSAALNAYAGASVRAANKKKVQQWLACERILKNGGTDDTDNVRAALMAAEPNHGGAVDSVL
;
A
#
# COMPACT_ATOMS: atom_id res chain seq x y z
N MET A 1 -0.71 7.63 10.63
CA MET A 1 -0.84 6.88 9.36
C MET A 1 -2.28 6.83 8.88
N TRP A 2 -3.25 6.45 9.71
CA TRP A 2 -4.66 6.39 9.32
C TRP A 2 -5.18 7.70 8.71
N ASP A 3 -5.08 8.82 9.43
CA ASP A 3 -5.53 10.13 8.94
C ASP A 3 -4.86 10.52 7.62
N LEU A 4 -3.54 10.30 7.53
CA LEU A 4 -2.77 10.54 6.31
C LEU A 4 -3.32 9.74 5.12
N ILE A 5 -3.73 8.48 5.33
CA ILE A 5 -4.37 7.67 4.29
C ILE A 5 -5.73 8.25 3.93
N GLN A 6 -6.58 8.52 4.92
CA GLN A 6 -7.94 9.02 4.69
C GLN A 6 -7.96 10.35 3.93
N GLU A 7 -7.01 11.24 4.20
CA GLU A 7 -6.92 12.56 3.56
C GLU A 7 -6.38 12.50 2.12
N ASN A 8 -5.61 11.47 1.77
CA ASN A 8 -4.84 11.41 0.51
C ASN A 8 -5.20 10.19 -0.37
N HIS A 9 -6.24 9.45 -0.01
CA HIS A 9 -6.77 8.31 -0.77
C HIS A 9 -8.10 8.68 -1.42
N SER A 10 -8.15 8.62 -2.75
CA SER A 10 -9.30 9.08 -3.56
C SER A 10 -10.28 7.99 -4.06
N PRO A 11 -9.89 6.72 -4.34
CA PRO A 11 -10.76 5.73 -4.95
C PRO A 11 -11.60 4.94 -3.93
N THR A 12 -12.86 4.71 -4.26
CA THR A 12 -13.82 3.93 -3.46
C THR A 12 -13.63 2.41 -3.56
N VAL A 13 -12.91 1.93 -4.59
CA VAL A 13 -12.75 0.49 -4.87
C VAL A 13 -11.80 -0.19 -3.89
N PHE A 14 -10.71 0.48 -3.54
CA PHE A 14 -9.73 0.00 -2.57
C PHE A 14 -9.90 0.79 -1.29
N SER A 15 -9.88 0.12 -0.14
CA SER A 15 -10.18 0.77 1.14
C SER A 15 -8.92 1.38 1.78
N CYS A 16 -9.11 2.33 2.70
CA CYS A 16 -8.02 2.86 3.50
C CYS A 16 -7.35 1.75 4.33
N GLU A 17 -8.13 0.80 4.85
CA GLU A 17 -7.66 -0.35 5.61
C GLU A 17 -6.74 -1.26 4.79
N LEU A 18 -7.00 -1.40 3.48
CA LEU A 18 -6.13 -2.14 2.58
C LEU A 18 -4.77 -1.44 2.44
N LEU A 19 -4.75 -0.11 2.30
CA LEU A 19 -3.52 0.66 2.23
C LEU A 19 -2.69 0.55 3.52
N VAL A 20 -3.34 0.47 4.69
CA VAL A 20 -2.65 0.17 5.96
C VAL A 20 -1.88 -1.15 5.85
N GLY A 21 -2.52 -2.21 5.34
CA GLY A 21 -1.87 -3.51 5.14
C GLY A 21 -0.69 -3.46 4.17
N ILE A 22 -0.84 -2.74 3.06
CA ILE A 22 0.23 -2.57 2.06
C ILE A 22 1.42 -1.81 2.66
N PHE A 23 1.19 -0.66 3.30
CA PHE A 23 2.27 0.18 3.84
C PHE A 23 2.98 -0.46 5.03
N TRP A 24 2.27 -1.24 5.83
CA TRP A 24 2.89 -2.03 6.89
C TRP A 24 3.85 -3.08 6.35
N GLU A 25 3.39 -3.85 5.36
CA GLU A 25 4.18 -4.93 4.77
C GLU A 25 5.40 -4.40 4.01
N GLU A 26 5.22 -3.38 3.18
CA GLU A 26 6.28 -2.87 2.32
C GLU A 26 7.35 -2.07 3.10
N THR A 27 6.95 -1.29 4.11
CA THR A 27 7.87 -0.33 4.74
C THR A 27 7.75 -0.14 6.24
N MET A 28 6.85 -0.86 6.93
CA MET A 28 6.53 -0.56 8.33
C MET A 28 6.18 0.93 8.51
N PHE A 29 5.37 1.48 7.61
CA PHE A 29 4.94 2.89 7.62
C PHE A 29 6.09 3.91 7.52
N THR A 30 7.20 3.55 6.88
CA THR A 30 8.32 4.48 6.67
C THR A 30 8.38 4.91 5.21
N ASN A 31 8.23 6.20 4.94
CA ASN A 31 8.45 6.74 3.60
C ASN A 31 9.94 6.71 3.28
N ARG A 32 10.35 5.81 2.38
CA ARG A 32 11.77 5.60 2.08
C ARG A 32 11.98 5.03 0.69
N LYS A 33 13.23 5.12 0.25
CA LYS A 33 13.74 4.35 -0.88
C LYS A 33 14.01 2.92 -0.45
N GLN A 34 13.74 1.96 -1.34
CA GLN A 34 14.11 0.57 -1.16
C GLN A 34 15.63 0.43 -0.99
N LEU A 35 16.08 -0.41 -0.05
CA LEU A 35 17.51 -0.60 0.22
C LEU A 35 18.29 -1.17 -0.98
N GLN A 36 17.68 -2.07 -1.75
CA GLN A 36 18.29 -2.74 -2.90
C GLN A 36 17.37 -2.73 -4.11
N GLY A 37 16.79 -1.58 -4.42
CA GLY A 37 15.95 -1.44 -5.61
C GLY A 37 15.54 0.01 -5.88
N PRO A 38 14.80 0.24 -6.98
CA PRO A 38 14.43 1.57 -7.41
C PRO A 38 13.13 2.09 -6.78
N ALA A 39 12.40 1.23 -6.07
CA ALA A 39 11.10 1.56 -5.49
C ALA A 39 11.18 2.59 -4.35
N VAL A 40 10.12 3.38 -4.18
CA VAL A 40 10.06 4.48 -3.21
C VAL A 40 8.67 4.62 -2.57
N GLY A 41 8.61 5.31 -1.44
CA GLY A 41 7.36 5.59 -0.74
C GLY A 41 6.92 4.46 0.20
N PHE A 42 5.86 4.72 0.96
CA PHE A 42 5.24 3.75 1.85
C PHE A 42 4.85 2.45 1.16
N GLY A 43 4.35 2.53 -0.08
CA GLY A 43 3.94 1.38 -0.87
C GLY A 43 5.00 0.82 -1.83
N GLN A 44 6.24 1.32 -1.79
CA GLN A 44 7.34 0.86 -2.64
C GLN A 44 6.98 0.85 -4.14
N VAL A 45 6.53 2.00 -4.67
CA VAL A 45 6.18 2.14 -6.08
C VAL A 45 7.44 2.23 -6.95
N GLU A 46 7.53 1.38 -7.97
CA GLU A 46 8.64 1.41 -8.93
C GLU A 46 8.55 2.60 -9.91
N PRO A 47 9.69 3.16 -10.37
CA PRO A 47 9.69 4.28 -11.32
C PRO A 47 8.95 4.02 -12.63
N ALA A 48 8.96 2.79 -13.13
CA ALA A 48 8.22 2.43 -14.34
C ALA A 48 6.70 2.54 -14.13
N THR A 49 6.21 2.07 -12.98
CA THR A 49 4.81 2.18 -12.59
C THR A 49 4.41 3.64 -12.35
N MET A 50 5.26 4.41 -11.69
CA MET A 50 5.07 5.85 -11.50
C MET A 50 4.95 6.60 -12.83
N LYS A 51 5.80 6.28 -13.82
CA LYS A 51 5.69 6.82 -15.17
C LYS A 51 4.34 6.45 -15.81
N ALA A 52 3.90 5.20 -15.68
CA ALA A 52 2.62 4.76 -16.23
C ALA A 52 1.42 5.50 -15.62
N VAL A 53 1.47 5.83 -14.32
CA VAL A 53 0.43 6.64 -13.65
C VAL A 53 0.45 8.07 -14.17
N ASN A 54 1.62 8.70 -14.26
CA ASN A 54 1.77 10.05 -14.83
C ASN A 54 1.24 10.14 -16.25
N ASP A 55 1.58 9.16 -17.09
CA ASP A 55 1.08 9.11 -18.47
C ASP A 55 -0.45 8.93 -18.53
N TYR A 56 -1.05 8.22 -17.56
CA TYR A 56 -2.47 7.88 -17.56
C TYR A 56 -3.37 9.00 -17.01
N TYR A 57 -3.00 9.59 -15.86
CA TYR A 57 -3.80 10.64 -15.21
C TYR A 57 -3.30 12.06 -15.49
N GLY A 58 -2.17 12.23 -16.19
CA GLY A 58 -1.56 13.55 -16.40
C GLY A 58 -0.93 14.14 -15.13
N THR A 59 -0.57 13.29 -14.16
CA THR A 59 0.13 13.68 -12.92
C THR A 59 1.62 13.86 -13.16
N ASN A 60 2.34 14.37 -12.15
CA ASN A 60 3.77 14.67 -12.22
C ASN A 60 4.58 14.05 -11.06
N TYR A 61 4.19 12.85 -10.61
CA TYR A 61 4.91 12.12 -9.58
C TYR A 61 6.38 11.92 -9.96
N SER A 62 7.26 12.11 -9.00
CA SER A 62 8.70 11.87 -9.14
C SER A 62 9.25 11.21 -7.89
N VAL A 63 10.38 10.51 -8.04
CA VAL A 63 11.09 9.89 -6.91
C VAL A 63 11.39 10.91 -5.81
N SER A 64 11.87 12.09 -6.16
CA SER A 64 12.16 13.15 -5.19
C SER A 64 10.91 13.63 -4.47
N LEU A 65 9.80 13.83 -5.19
CA LEU A 65 8.56 14.31 -4.58
C LEU A 65 7.99 13.27 -3.60
N ILE A 66 7.93 12.00 -4.01
CA ILE A 66 7.42 10.92 -3.16
C ILE A 66 8.24 10.76 -1.88
N LEU A 67 9.57 10.89 -1.95
CA LEU A 67 10.44 10.68 -0.79
C LEU A 67 10.44 11.84 0.22
N ILE A 68 10.00 13.03 -0.16
CA ILE A 68 9.97 14.20 0.74
C ILE A 68 8.55 14.57 1.18
N ASP A 69 7.53 13.99 0.55
CA ASP A 69 6.13 14.33 0.79
C ASP A 69 5.29 13.06 1.03
N ASP A 70 4.94 12.86 2.29
CA ASP A 70 4.14 11.72 2.75
C ASP A 70 2.75 11.66 2.10
N PRO A 71 2.00 12.78 1.97
CA PRO A 71 0.77 12.83 1.17
C PRO A 71 0.93 12.28 -0.25
N THR A 72 1.96 12.74 -0.98
CA THR A 72 2.29 12.23 -2.32
C THR A 72 2.58 10.74 -2.29
N SER A 73 3.30 10.24 -1.28
CA SER A 73 3.58 8.80 -1.16
C SER A 73 2.32 7.96 -0.96
N VAL A 74 1.29 8.48 -0.27
CA VAL A 74 -0.01 7.79 -0.17
C VAL A 74 -0.74 7.84 -1.50
N ALA A 75 -0.85 9.04 -2.08
CA ALA A 75 -1.61 9.29 -3.30
C ALA A 75 -1.13 8.44 -4.47
N ILE A 76 0.20 8.32 -4.68
CA ILE A 76 0.71 7.48 -5.78
C ILE A 76 0.33 6.00 -5.61
N THR A 77 0.38 5.42 -4.41
CA THR A 77 -0.04 4.02 -4.22
C THR A 77 -1.51 3.83 -4.53
N SER A 78 -2.34 4.79 -4.08
CA SER A 78 -3.77 4.84 -4.40
C SER A 78 -4.00 4.89 -5.91
N ASP A 79 -3.32 5.79 -6.61
CA ASP A 79 -3.45 6.00 -8.06
C ASP A 79 -2.95 4.80 -8.87
N VAL A 80 -1.91 4.09 -8.43
CA VAL A 80 -1.48 2.85 -9.11
C VAL A 80 -2.60 1.82 -9.08
N LEU A 81 -3.23 1.59 -7.92
CA LEU A 81 -4.31 0.62 -7.79
C LEU A 81 -5.53 1.03 -8.62
N SER A 82 -5.92 2.31 -8.57
CA SER A 82 -6.97 2.89 -9.41
C SER A 82 -6.67 2.71 -10.89
N MET A 83 -5.48 3.09 -11.35
CA MET A 83 -5.09 2.99 -12.76
C MET A 83 -5.20 1.56 -13.26
N LEU A 84 -4.76 0.59 -12.45
CA LEU A 84 -4.85 -0.83 -12.80
C LEU A 84 -6.31 -1.28 -12.92
N ASN A 85 -7.18 -0.83 -12.01
CA ASN A 85 -8.61 -1.15 -12.05
C ASN A 85 -9.33 -0.45 -13.22
N ASP A 86 -9.05 0.83 -13.45
CA ASP A 86 -9.60 1.63 -14.57
C ASP A 86 -9.20 1.06 -15.94
N LYS A 87 -8.01 0.45 -16.03
CA LYS A 87 -7.56 -0.31 -17.21
C LYS A 87 -8.25 -1.67 -17.39
N GLY A 88 -9.25 -1.98 -16.56
CA GLY A 88 -10.12 -3.14 -16.69
C GLY A 88 -9.70 -4.36 -15.87
N LEU A 89 -8.68 -4.27 -15.00
CA LEU A 89 -8.39 -5.35 -14.07
C LEU A 89 -9.43 -5.40 -12.96
N SER A 90 -9.90 -6.59 -12.60
CA SER A 90 -10.69 -6.75 -11.37
C SER A 90 -9.87 -6.31 -10.15
N PRO A 91 -10.49 -5.95 -9.01
CA PRO A 91 -9.74 -5.52 -7.81
C PRO A 91 -8.67 -6.53 -7.38
N SER A 92 -8.99 -7.83 -7.42
CA SER A 92 -8.02 -8.90 -7.13
C SER A 92 -6.88 -8.96 -8.16
N ALA A 93 -7.18 -8.78 -9.46
CA ALA A 93 -6.14 -8.75 -10.48
C ALA A 93 -5.25 -7.51 -10.37
N ALA A 94 -5.80 -6.35 -10.01
CA ALA A 94 -5.05 -5.13 -9.75
C ALA A 94 -4.10 -5.30 -8.56
N LEU A 95 -4.54 -5.89 -7.44
CA LEU A 95 -3.66 -6.18 -6.31
C LEU A 95 -2.54 -7.17 -6.65
N ASN A 96 -2.87 -8.21 -7.41
CA ASN A 96 -1.85 -9.16 -7.89
C ASN A 96 -0.85 -8.49 -8.83
N ALA A 97 -1.29 -7.57 -9.69
CA ALA A 97 -0.41 -6.80 -10.55
C ALA A 97 0.48 -5.85 -9.74
N TYR A 98 -0.09 -5.11 -8.78
CA TYR A 98 0.64 -4.25 -7.85
C TYR A 98 1.74 -5.01 -7.09
N ALA A 99 1.38 -6.17 -6.53
CA ALA A 99 2.31 -7.03 -5.80
C ALA A 99 3.35 -7.72 -6.69
N GLY A 100 3.31 -7.57 -8.02
CA GLY A 100 4.20 -8.28 -8.94
C GLY A 100 3.99 -9.80 -8.96
N ALA A 101 2.78 -10.28 -8.65
CA ALA A 101 2.47 -11.70 -8.52
C ALA A 101 2.53 -12.49 -9.85
N SER A 102 2.47 -11.79 -10.98
CA SER A 102 2.72 -12.37 -12.31
C SER A 102 4.20 -12.71 -12.54
N VAL A 103 5.11 -11.95 -11.93
CA VAL A 103 6.56 -12.18 -11.99
C VAL A 103 6.98 -13.16 -10.91
N ARG A 104 6.43 -13.01 -9.69
CA ARG A 104 6.73 -13.88 -8.54
C ARG A 104 5.44 -14.37 -7.90
N ALA A 105 5.02 -15.58 -8.25
CA ALA A 105 3.78 -16.19 -7.75
C ALA A 105 3.65 -16.23 -6.22
N ALA A 106 4.77 -16.27 -5.49
CA ALA A 106 4.78 -16.19 -4.02
C ALA A 106 4.14 -14.91 -3.47
N ASN A 107 4.15 -13.81 -4.25
CA ASN A 107 3.57 -12.53 -3.84
C ASN A 107 2.03 -12.57 -3.78
N LYS A 108 1.37 -13.61 -4.32
CA LYS A 108 -0.06 -13.86 -4.06
C LYS A 108 -0.34 -14.01 -2.56
N LYS A 109 0.60 -14.56 -1.80
CA LYS A 109 0.47 -14.68 -0.34
C LYS A 109 0.39 -13.30 0.32
N LYS A 110 1.22 -12.34 -0.11
CA LYS A 110 1.17 -10.94 0.37
C LYS A 110 -0.20 -10.32 0.14
N VAL A 111 -0.77 -10.49 -1.06
CA VAL A 111 -2.13 -10.02 -1.36
C VAL A 111 -3.17 -10.59 -0.39
N GLN A 112 -3.09 -11.89 -0.07
CA GLN A 112 -4.00 -12.49 0.92
C GLN A 112 -3.79 -11.91 2.33
N GLN A 113 -2.56 -11.58 2.70
CA GLN A 113 -2.23 -10.97 3.98
C GLN A 113 -2.79 -9.54 4.08
N TRP A 114 -2.65 -8.73 3.02
CA TRP A 114 -3.24 -7.39 2.97
C TRP A 114 -4.77 -7.42 3.09
N LEU A 115 -5.43 -8.34 2.38
CA LEU A 115 -6.88 -8.53 2.47
C LEU A 115 -7.32 -9.03 3.86
N ALA A 116 -6.49 -9.84 4.52
CA ALA A 116 -6.76 -10.27 5.90
C ALA A 116 -6.67 -9.08 6.88
N CYS A 117 -5.65 -8.23 6.74
CA CYS A 117 -5.52 -6.98 7.48
C CYS A 117 -6.72 -6.06 7.25
N GLU A 118 -7.08 -5.82 5.99
CA GLU A 118 -8.25 -5.02 5.60
C GLU A 118 -9.51 -5.50 6.34
N ARG A 119 -9.77 -6.81 6.29
CA ARG A 119 -10.95 -7.41 6.93
C ARG A 119 -10.97 -7.21 8.45
N ILE A 120 -9.82 -7.32 9.11
CA ILE A 120 -9.72 -7.15 10.57
C ILE A 120 -10.03 -5.69 10.94
N LEU A 121 -9.39 -4.73 10.25
CA LEU A 121 -9.61 -3.30 10.50
C LEU A 121 -11.05 -2.88 10.20
N LYS A 122 -11.67 -3.37 9.13
CA LYS A 122 -13.08 -3.08 8.82
C LYS A 122 -14.05 -3.59 9.88
N ASN A 123 -13.73 -4.69 10.56
CA ASN A 123 -14.61 -5.31 11.55
C ASN A 123 -14.45 -4.72 12.96
N GLY A 124 -13.22 -4.40 13.36
CA GLY A 124 -12.91 -3.91 14.71
C GLY A 124 -12.53 -2.43 14.80
N GLY A 125 -12.42 -1.74 13.67
CA GLY A 125 -11.99 -0.34 13.61
C GLY A 125 -10.49 -0.13 13.83
N THR A 126 -10.08 1.12 13.81
CA THR A 126 -8.68 1.56 13.97
C THR A 126 -8.37 2.13 15.35
N ASP A 127 -9.38 2.30 16.20
CA ASP A 127 -9.23 2.87 17.56
C ASP A 127 -8.92 1.79 18.60
N ASP A 128 -9.23 0.53 18.31
CA ASP A 128 -8.91 -0.62 19.16
C ASP A 128 -7.48 -1.11 18.87
N THR A 129 -6.57 -0.85 19.81
CA THR A 129 -5.16 -1.24 19.73
C THR A 129 -4.94 -2.72 19.49
N ASP A 130 -5.76 -3.60 20.10
CA ASP A 130 -5.62 -5.05 19.90
C ASP A 130 -6.09 -5.47 18.51
N ASN A 131 -7.12 -4.81 17.99
CA ASN A 131 -7.57 -5.01 16.62
C ASN A 131 -6.51 -4.54 15.61
N VAL A 132 -5.91 -3.35 15.81
CA VAL A 132 -4.83 -2.84 14.96
C VAL A 132 -3.62 -3.77 15.04
N ARG A 133 -3.22 -4.22 16.24
CA ARG A 133 -2.15 -5.22 16.40
C ARG A 133 -2.43 -6.48 15.58
N ALA A 134 -3.63 -7.05 15.70
CA ALA A 134 -4.03 -8.25 14.96
C ALA A 134 -4.00 -8.03 13.44
N ALA A 135 -4.41 -6.85 12.97
CA ALA A 135 -4.38 -6.50 11.56
C ALA A 135 -2.95 -6.38 11.01
N LEU A 136 -2.05 -5.70 11.72
CA LEU A 136 -0.64 -5.57 11.32
C LEU A 136 0.07 -6.92 11.32
N MET A 137 -0.21 -7.77 12.32
CA MET A 137 0.28 -9.15 12.34
C MET A 137 -0.23 -9.99 11.17
N ALA A 138 -1.46 -9.75 10.71
CA ALA A 138 -2.01 -10.43 9.53
C ALA A 138 -1.34 -9.96 8.23
N ALA A 139 -1.03 -8.66 8.11
CA ALA A 139 -0.37 -8.07 6.95
C ALA A 139 1.08 -8.55 6.78
N GLU A 140 1.88 -8.56 7.86
CA GLU A 140 3.26 -9.09 7.82
C GLU A 140 3.69 -9.68 9.18
N PRO A 141 3.57 -11.01 9.36
CA PRO A 141 3.90 -11.68 10.62
C PRO A 141 5.38 -11.53 11.04
N ASN A 142 6.29 -11.38 10.08
CA ASN A 142 7.73 -11.26 10.39
C ASN A 142 8.06 -9.89 11.02
N HIS A 143 7.18 -8.90 10.90
CA HIS A 143 7.31 -7.60 11.56
C HIS A 143 6.72 -7.58 12.98
N GLY A 144 6.29 -8.74 13.53
CA GLY A 144 5.59 -8.78 14.80
C GLY A 144 6.30 -8.12 15.99
N GLY A 145 7.64 -8.20 16.04
CA GLY A 145 8.43 -7.52 17.08
C GLY A 145 8.47 -5.99 16.95
N ALA A 146 8.07 -5.44 15.80
CA ALA A 146 8.01 -4.00 15.55
C ALA A 146 6.60 -3.42 15.72
N VAL A 147 5.57 -4.26 15.87
CA VAL A 147 4.18 -3.81 15.95
C VAL A 147 3.97 -2.87 17.15
N ASP A 148 4.50 -3.22 18.32
CA ASP A 148 4.36 -2.40 19.53
C ASP A 148 5.10 -1.04 19.44
N SER A 149 5.98 -0.85 18.46
CA SER A 149 6.69 0.42 18.26
C SER A 149 5.94 1.44 17.41
N VAL A 150 4.83 1.02 16.78
CA VAL A 150 4.04 1.85 15.85
C VAL A 150 2.56 1.99 16.26
N LEU A 151 2.13 1.30 17.32
CA LEU A 151 0.84 1.48 17.98
C LEU A 151 0.92 2.64 18.97
#